data_AF-A0A2E0ZKK7-F1
#
_entry.id   AF-A0A2E0ZKK7-F1
#
_cell.length_a   1.000
_cell.length_b   1.000
_cell.length_c   1.000
_cell.angle_alpha   90.00
_cell.angle_beta   90.00
_cell.angle_gamma   90.00
#
_symmetry.space_group_name_H-M   'P 1'
#
loop_
_entity.id
_entity.type
_entity.pdbx_description
1 polymer ?
#
loop_
_entity_poly.entity_id
_entity_poly.type
_entity_poly.pdbx_seq_one_letter_code
_entity_poly.pdbx_strand_id
1 'polypeptide(L)'
;MRLKIGVMGGAGSDIPESYLQRATLLGEEIAEADCILVTGACPGLPLAAARGASDRGGLIIGISPALSLDEHAFHYGSPTLAHDVLIFTGSGLMGREVVNIRSSDIVVIVGGSSGTLGELAIAYDEGKLIGVLTGTGGISDIVETILETCKKETGARVLYSDNPQQLIRELLEVYRTEHFRRPSVFCRGNDNEPMLEQAEGKRDPVCGMNVPSGKAAARRRRGGDDYVFCSLSCAEKFDEQPTRYLEAARQ
;
A
#
# COMPACT_ATOMS: atom_id res chain seq x y z
N MET A 1 6.19 11.63 -1.22
CA MET A 1 5.29 10.93 -2.16
C MET A 1 4.36 10.06 -1.32
N ARG A 2 3.07 9.95 -1.64
CA ARG A 2 2.17 9.04 -0.91
C ARG A 2 2.60 7.59 -1.15
N LEU A 3 2.41 6.74 -0.14
CA LEU A 3 2.72 5.33 -0.21
C LEU A 3 1.68 4.60 -1.08
N LYS A 4 2.12 3.63 -1.88
CA LYS A 4 1.30 2.86 -2.81
C LYS A 4 1.12 1.44 -2.26
N ILE A 5 -0.12 1.06 -1.98
CA ILE A 5 -0.47 -0.30 -1.53
C ILE A 5 -1.18 -0.99 -2.66
N GLY A 6 -0.60 -2.08 -3.15
CA GLY A 6 -1.23 -2.94 -4.13
C GLY A 6 -2.15 -3.95 -3.47
N VAL A 7 -3.34 -4.18 -4.02
CA VAL A 7 -4.25 -5.27 -3.59
C VAL A 7 -4.45 -6.27 -4.72
N MET A 8 -4.12 -7.52 -4.43
CA MET A 8 -3.98 -8.64 -5.36
C MET A 8 -4.94 -9.73 -4.89
N GLY A 9 -5.77 -10.24 -5.80
CA GLY A 9 -6.80 -11.18 -5.40
C GLY A 9 -7.64 -11.72 -6.55
N GLY A 10 -8.50 -12.66 -6.22
CA GLY A 10 -9.34 -13.36 -7.19
C GLY A 10 -10.35 -12.45 -7.89
N ALA A 11 -10.48 -12.65 -9.20
CA ALA A 11 -11.45 -11.95 -10.06
C ALA A 11 -12.67 -12.80 -10.45
N GLY A 12 -12.87 -13.95 -9.80
CA GLY A 12 -13.97 -14.87 -10.09
C GLY A 12 -15.34 -14.34 -9.67
N SER A 13 -16.41 -14.92 -10.21
CA SER A 13 -17.80 -14.58 -9.85
C SER A 13 -18.24 -15.17 -8.52
N ASP A 14 -17.65 -16.30 -8.11
CA ASP A 14 -18.12 -17.10 -6.97
C ASP A 14 -17.34 -16.75 -5.69
N ILE A 15 -17.26 -15.45 -5.39
CA ILE A 15 -16.58 -14.94 -4.20
C ILE A 15 -17.62 -14.73 -3.09
N PRO A 16 -17.46 -15.34 -1.90
CA PRO A 16 -18.34 -15.10 -0.77
C PRO A 16 -18.46 -13.61 -0.43
N GLU A 17 -19.68 -13.18 -0.13
CA GLU A 17 -19.98 -11.78 0.22
C GLU A 17 -19.15 -11.30 1.41
N SER A 18 -18.90 -12.16 2.39
CA SER A 18 -18.04 -11.86 3.53
C SER A 18 -16.60 -11.52 3.11
N TYR A 19 -16.09 -12.10 2.02
CA TYR A 19 -14.75 -11.79 1.53
C TYR A 19 -14.73 -10.46 0.77
N LEU A 20 -15.78 -10.16 0.00
CA LEU A 20 -15.96 -8.86 -0.66
C LEU A 20 -16.06 -7.72 0.36
N GLN A 21 -16.78 -7.93 1.46
CA GLN A 21 -16.87 -6.95 2.55
C GLN A 21 -15.51 -6.69 3.19
N ARG A 22 -14.73 -7.75 3.44
CA ARG A 22 -13.38 -7.61 4.01
C ARG A 22 -12.40 -6.93 3.06
N ALA A 23 -12.50 -7.20 1.75
CA ALA A 23 -11.73 -6.47 0.74
C ALA A 23 -12.16 -5.00 0.62
N THR A 24 -13.45 -4.70 0.76
CA THR A 24 -13.97 -3.33 0.81
C THR A 24 -13.40 -2.57 2.00
N LEU A 25 -13.49 -3.14 3.20
CA LEU A 25 -12.87 -2.57 4.41
C LEU A 25 -11.36 -2.39 4.26
N LEU A 26 -10.66 -3.33 3.62
CA LEU A 26 -9.24 -3.18 3.32
C LEU A 26 -8.97 -1.93 2.47
N GLY A 27 -9.78 -1.67 1.45
CA GLY A 27 -9.70 -0.47 0.63
C GLY A 27 -9.97 0.82 1.42
N GLU A 28 -10.98 0.80 2.29
CA GLU A 28 -11.30 1.93 3.17
C GLU A 28 -10.11 2.29 4.06
N GLU A 29 -9.50 1.31 4.72
CA GLU A 29 -8.35 1.51 5.62
C GLU A 29 -7.11 2.03 4.88
N ILE A 30 -6.88 1.59 3.63
CA ILE A 30 -5.79 2.11 2.79
C ILE A 30 -6.02 3.61 2.48
N ALA A 31 -7.24 3.99 2.13
CA ALA A 31 -7.59 5.38 1.83
C ALA A 31 -7.55 6.27 3.09
N GLU A 32 -8.06 5.80 4.23
CA GLU A 32 -8.00 6.51 5.51
C GLU A 32 -6.55 6.74 5.98
N ALA A 33 -5.63 5.87 5.60
CA ALA A 33 -4.19 6.04 5.84
C ALA A 33 -3.47 6.99 4.86
N ASP A 34 -4.20 7.72 4.00
CA ASP A 34 -3.68 8.60 2.93
C ASP A 34 -2.69 7.89 1.98
N CYS A 35 -2.94 6.61 1.73
CA CYS A 35 -2.20 5.81 0.76
C CYS A 35 -2.93 5.76 -0.59
N ILE A 36 -2.16 5.54 -1.66
CA ILE A 36 -2.67 5.28 -3.00
C ILE A 36 -2.95 3.79 -3.10
N LEU A 37 -4.15 3.43 -3.53
CA LEU A 37 -4.49 2.04 -3.83
C LEU A 37 -4.10 1.71 -5.27
N VAL A 38 -3.37 0.63 -5.47
CA VAL A 38 -3.06 0.07 -6.79
C VAL A 38 -3.74 -1.27 -6.94
N THR A 39 -4.42 -1.52 -8.06
CA THR A 39 -5.04 -2.83 -8.30
C THR A 39 -4.88 -3.30 -9.74
N GLY A 40 -5.19 -4.57 -9.98
CA GLY A 40 -5.26 -5.17 -11.31
C GLY A 40 -6.49 -4.75 -12.13
N ALA A 41 -7.18 -3.64 -11.84
CA ALA A 41 -8.28 -3.13 -12.66
C ALA A 41 -9.23 -4.22 -13.20
N CYS A 42 -9.61 -5.16 -12.32
CA CYS A 42 -10.33 -6.38 -12.64
C CYS A 42 -11.48 -6.56 -11.64
N PRO A 43 -12.50 -7.38 -11.96
CA PRO A 43 -13.59 -7.69 -11.05
C PRO A 43 -13.14 -8.39 -9.75
N GLY A 44 -14.09 -8.71 -8.88
CA GLY A 44 -13.85 -9.48 -7.66
C GLY A 44 -13.23 -8.67 -6.53
N LEU A 45 -12.30 -9.30 -5.79
CA LEU A 45 -11.71 -8.71 -4.58
C LEU A 45 -10.94 -7.40 -4.85
N PRO A 46 -10.15 -7.27 -5.94
CA PRO A 46 -9.49 -6.01 -6.27
C PRO A 46 -10.46 -4.84 -6.54
N LEU A 47 -11.62 -5.13 -7.16
CA LEU A 47 -12.66 -4.12 -7.38
C LEU A 47 -13.36 -3.74 -6.07
N ALA A 48 -13.61 -4.70 -5.18
CA ALA A 48 -14.18 -4.42 -3.87
C ALA A 48 -13.29 -3.47 -3.05
N ALA A 49 -11.97 -3.73 -3.03
CA ALA A 49 -11.01 -2.81 -2.43
C ALA A 49 -10.99 -1.43 -3.11
N ALA A 50 -11.04 -1.38 -4.44
CA ALA A 50 -11.11 -0.11 -5.18
C ALA A 50 -12.36 0.71 -4.79
N ARG A 51 -13.51 0.06 -4.65
CA ARG A 51 -14.75 0.72 -4.20
C ARG A 51 -14.65 1.24 -2.77
N GLY A 52 -14.16 0.43 -1.83
CA GLY A 52 -13.97 0.87 -0.45
C GLY A 52 -13.03 2.08 -0.34
N ALA A 53 -11.91 2.07 -1.09
CA ALA A 53 -11.03 3.22 -1.15
C ALA A 53 -11.73 4.45 -1.77
N SER A 54 -12.50 4.27 -2.84
CA SER A 54 -13.26 5.33 -3.50
C SER A 54 -14.29 5.97 -2.56
N ASP A 55 -14.98 5.17 -1.74
CA ASP A 55 -15.99 5.65 -0.79
C ASP A 55 -15.38 6.54 0.30
N ARG A 56 -14.06 6.41 0.54
CA ARG A 56 -13.28 7.25 1.45
C ARG A 56 -12.50 8.37 0.73
N GLY A 57 -12.72 8.56 -0.56
CA GLY A 57 -12.04 9.59 -1.37
C GLY A 57 -10.54 9.31 -1.59
N GLY A 58 -10.12 8.04 -1.51
CA GLY A 58 -8.77 7.61 -1.83
C GLY A 58 -8.44 7.77 -3.31
N LEU A 59 -7.15 7.85 -3.63
CA LEU A 59 -6.67 7.83 -5.02
C LEU A 59 -6.43 6.38 -5.45
N ILE A 60 -7.14 5.93 -6.50
CA ILE A 60 -7.07 4.54 -6.98
C ILE A 60 -6.48 4.48 -8.39
N ILE A 61 -5.42 3.69 -8.55
CA ILE A 61 -4.77 3.42 -9.83
C ILE A 61 -5.02 1.97 -10.23
N GLY A 62 -5.57 1.77 -11.43
CA GLY A 62 -5.78 0.46 -12.02
C GLY A 62 -4.73 0.17 -13.08
N ILE A 63 -3.96 -0.90 -12.92
CA ILE A 63 -3.05 -1.37 -13.97
C ILE A 63 -3.81 -2.36 -14.81
N SER A 64 -4.07 -2.09 -16.08
CA SER A 64 -4.87 -2.94 -16.99
C SER A 64 -3.99 -3.80 -17.91
N PRO A 65 -4.43 -5.04 -18.24
CA PRO A 65 -3.74 -5.87 -19.24
C PRO A 65 -3.89 -5.35 -20.67
N ALA A 66 -4.88 -4.51 -20.93
CA ALA A 66 -5.28 -4.05 -22.25
C ALA A 66 -4.35 -2.98 -22.81
N LEU A 67 -4.44 -2.75 -24.13
CA LEU A 67 -3.83 -1.68 -24.90
C LEU A 67 -4.66 -0.38 -24.87
N SER A 68 -5.95 -0.47 -24.56
CA SER A 68 -6.87 0.67 -24.56
C SER A 68 -8.06 0.44 -23.63
N LEU A 69 -8.86 1.51 -23.40
CA LEU A 69 -10.11 1.43 -22.66
C LEU A 69 -11.14 0.51 -23.33
N ASP A 70 -11.17 0.47 -24.66
CA ASP A 70 -12.10 -0.38 -25.42
C ASP A 70 -11.81 -1.87 -25.18
N GLU A 71 -10.55 -2.28 -25.36
CA GLU A 71 -10.12 -3.65 -25.08
C GLU A 71 -10.28 -4.00 -23.60
N HIS A 72 -10.00 -3.06 -22.69
CA HIS A 72 -10.23 -3.24 -21.26
C HIS A 72 -11.69 -3.60 -20.95
N ALA A 73 -12.63 -2.82 -21.47
CA ALA A 73 -14.05 -2.98 -21.19
C ALA A 73 -14.65 -4.21 -21.89
N PHE A 74 -14.33 -4.41 -23.18
CA PHE A 74 -15.05 -5.36 -24.01
C PHE A 74 -14.32 -6.69 -24.23
N HIS A 75 -12.99 -6.69 -24.30
CA HIS A 75 -12.22 -7.94 -24.42
C HIS A 75 -12.01 -8.60 -23.05
N TYR A 76 -11.58 -7.80 -22.06
CA TYR A 76 -11.31 -8.31 -20.71
C TYR A 76 -12.53 -8.30 -19.79
N GLY A 77 -13.61 -7.58 -20.14
CA GLY A 77 -14.78 -7.45 -19.27
C GLY A 77 -14.44 -6.74 -17.95
N SER A 78 -13.38 -5.91 -17.95
CA SER A 78 -12.89 -5.28 -16.73
C SER A 78 -13.70 -4.03 -16.35
N PRO A 79 -13.77 -3.71 -15.06
CA PRO A 79 -14.52 -2.54 -14.56
C PRO A 79 -13.86 -1.24 -14.99
N THR A 80 -14.65 -0.34 -15.57
CA THR A 80 -14.22 1.00 -16.00
C THR A 80 -14.50 2.08 -14.95
N LEU A 81 -15.10 1.69 -13.83
CA LEU A 81 -15.54 2.57 -12.74
C LEU A 81 -14.92 2.09 -11.43
N ALA A 82 -14.59 3.04 -10.54
CA ALA A 82 -13.84 2.91 -9.27
C ALA A 82 -12.32 3.15 -9.34
N HIS A 83 -11.75 3.36 -10.53
CA HIS A 83 -10.35 3.78 -10.69
C HIS A 83 -10.29 5.22 -11.21
N ASP A 84 -9.46 6.07 -10.59
CA ASP A 84 -9.22 7.44 -11.05
C ASP A 84 -8.30 7.48 -12.26
N VAL A 85 -7.36 6.52 -12.32
CA VAL A 85 -6.38 6.38 -13.40
C VAL A 85 -6.31 4.93 -13.83
N LEU A 86 -6.45 4.68 -15.13
CA LEU A 86 -6.16 3.39 -15.75
C LEU A 86 -4.86 3.45 -16.54
N ILE A 87 -3.95 2.52 -16.28
CA ILE A 87 -2.70 2.35 -17.02
C ILE A 87 -2.82 1.11 -17.91
N PHE A 88 -2.91 1.32 -19.22
CA PHE A 88 -3.01 0.25 -20.22
C PHE A 88 -1.62 -0.27 -20.57
N THR A 89 -1.30 -1.50 -20.16
CA THR A 89 0.04 -2.07 -20.33
C THR A 89 0.23 -2.82 -21.64
N GLY A 90 -0.84 -3.28 -22.29
CA GLY A 90 -0.79 -4.15 -23.47
C GLY A 90 -0.04 -5.46 -23.25
N SER A 91 0.21 -5.85 -22.00
CA SER A 91 1.10 -6.96 -21.63
C SER A 91 0.33 -8.25 -21.29
N GLY A 92 -1.00 -8.26 -21.51
CA GLY A 92 -1.86 -9.36 -21.12
C GLY A 92 -1.98 -9.52 -19.60
N LEU A 93 -2.70 -10.56 -19.16
CA LEU A 93 -2.99 -10.77 -17.74
C LEU A 93 -1.72 -10.96 -16.90
N MET A 94 -0.82 -11.85 -17.32
CA MET A 94 0.41 -12.17 -16.59
C MET A 94 1.44 -11.04 -16.65
N GLY A 95 1.64 -10.42 -17.83
CA GLY A 95 2.64 -9.35 -17.97
C GLY A 95 2.28 -8.10 -17.15
N ARG A 96 0.98 -7.81 -17.02
CA ARG A 96 0.49 -6.72 -16.17
C ARG A 96 0.84 -6.91 -14.70
N GLU A 97 0.85 -8.14 -14.18
CA GLU A 97 1.09 -8.43 -12.76
C GLU A 97 2.44 -7.87 -12.31
N VAL A 98 3.49 -8.02 -13.13
CA VAL A 98 4.82 -7.45 -12.86
C VAL A 98 4.76 -5.93 -12.67
N VAL A 99 4.02 -5.22 -13.53
CA VAL A 99 3.85 -3.76 -13.43
C VAL A 99 3.08 -3.40 -12.16
N ASN A 100 2.06 -4.16 -11.80
CA ASN A 100 1.27 -3.96 -10.57
C ASN A 100 2.15 -4.12 -9.31
N ILE A 101 2.88 -5.23 -9.20
CA ILE A 101 3.79 -5.50 -8.07
C ILE A 101 4.88 -4.42 -7.96
N ARG A 102 5.51 -4.05 -9.08
CA ARG A 102 6.60 -3.06 -9.08
C ARG A 102 6.13 -1.64 -8.81
N SER A 103 4.89 -1.33 -9.15
CA SER A 103 4.28 -0.02 -8.85
C SER A 103 3.81 0.10 -7.39
N SER A 104 3.85 -1.00 -6.63
CA SER A 104 3.43 -1.06 -5.23
C SER A 104 4.62 -1.02 -4.28
N ASP A 105 4.54 -0.19 -3.24
CA ASP A 105 5.51 -0.16 -2.14
C ASP A 105 5.23 -1.30 -1.15
N ILE A 106 3.95 -1.62 -0.93
CA ILE A 106 3.45 -2.74 -0.13
C ILE A 106 2.49 -3.57 -0.99
N VAL A 107 2.56 -4.89 -0.89
CA VAL A 107 1.69 -5.83 -1.61
C VAL A 107 0.74 -6.50 -0.63
N VAL A 108 -0.57 -6.49 -0.88
CA VAL A 108 -1.55 -7.21 -0.05
C VAL A 108 -2.24 -8.29 -0.86
N ILE A 109 -2.16 -9.53 -0.39
CA ILE A 109 -2.78 -10.71 -0.97
C ILE A 109 -4.11 -10.99 -0.27
N VAL A 110 -5.19 -11.12 -1.04
CA VAL A 110 -6.53 -11.46 -0.54
C VAL A 110 -7.18 -12.54 -1.41
N GLY A 111 -7.63 -13.62 -0.79
CA GLY A 111 -8.25 -14.77 -1.45
C GLY A 111 -7.39 -15.35 -2.58
N GLY A 112 -8.02 -15.52 -3.74
CA GLY A 112 -7.31 -15.68 -5.01
C GLY A 112 -7.17 -17.11 -5.54
N SER A 113 -6.59 -17.19 -6.73
CA SER A 113 -6.33 -18.43 -7.48
C SER A 113 -4.95 -18.35 -8.15
N SER A 114 -4.74 -19.03 -9.28
CA SER A 114 -3.44 -19.10 -9.96
C SER A 114 -2.82 -17.74 -10.32
N GLY A 115 -3.61 -16.75 -10.72
CA GLY A 115 -3.09 -15.38 -10.96
C GLY A 115 -2.54 -14.73 -9.69
N THR A 116 -3.28 -14.85 -8.58
CA THR A 116 -2.85 -14.37 -7.26
C THR A 116 -1.59 -15.09 -6.77
N LEU A 117 -1.44 -16.39 -7.09
CA LEU A 117 -0.21 -17.13 -6.84
C LEU A 117 0.97 -16.57 -7.66
N GLY A 118 0.74 -16.19 -8.92
CA GLY A 118 1.72 -15.50 -9.75
C GLY A 118 2.15 -14.16 -9.16
N GLU A 119 1.19 -13.33 -8.74
CA GLU A 119 1.43 -12.05 -8.06
C GLU A 119 2.23 -12.23 -6.75
N LEU A 120 1.86 -13.22 -5.93
CA LEU A 120 2.60 -13.60 -4.72
C LEU A 120 4.03 -14.02 -5.05
N ALA A 121 4.22 -14.87 -6.07
CA ALA A 121 5.53 -15.35 -6.45
C ALA A 121 6.45 -14.19 -6.88
N ILE A 122 5.94 -13.25 -7.70
CA ILE A 122 6.69 -12.06 -8.11
C ILE A 122 7.05 -11.20 -6.89
N ALA A 123 6.08 -10.90 -6.02
CA ALA A 123 6.30 -10.08 -4.83
C ALA A 123 7.31 -10.71 -3.88
N TYR A 124 7.24 -12.02 -3.68
CA TYR A 124 8.15 -12.78 -2.84
C TYR A 124 9.55 -12.79 -3.44
N ASP A 125 9.70 -13.09 -4.73
CA ASP A 125 11.01 -13.14 -5.40
C ASP A 125 11.71 -11.78 -5.45
N GLU A 126 10.94 -10.69 -5.53
CA GLU A 126 11.47 -9.33 -5.52
C GLU A 126 11.74 -8.76 -4.12
N GLY A 127 11.46 -9.54 -3.06
CA GLY A 127 11.75 -9.16 -1.67
C GLY A 127 10.80 -8.11 -1.09
N LYS A 128 9.53 -8.08 -1.54
CA LYS A 128 8.55 -7.07 -1.10
C LYS A 128 8.11 -7.26 0.36
N LEU A 129 7.57 -6.18 0.94
CA LEU A 129 6.72 -6.25 2.13
C LEU A 129 5.32 -6.70 1.70
N ILE A 130 4.88 -7.85 2.22
CA ILE A 130 3.67 -8.54 1.83
C ILE A 130 2.74 -8.66 3.03
N GLY A 131 1.50 -8.20 2.88
CA GLY A 131 0.41 -8.51 3.79
C GLY A 131 -0.47 -9.61 3.23
N VAL A 132 -0.94 -10.50 4.09
CA VAL A 132 -1.87 -11.57 3.71
C VAL A 132 -3.12 -11.45 4.57
N LEU A 133 -4.26 -11.18 3.92
CA LEU A 133 -5.55 -11.13 4.59
C LEU A 133 -6.14 -12.54 4.67
N THR A 134 -5.88 -13.23 5.78
CA THR A 134 -6.23 -14.65 5.97
C THR A 134 -7.73 -14.86 6.23
N GLY A 135 -8.21 -16.08 6.08
CA GLY A 135 -9.64 -16.41 6.16
C GLY A 135 -10.46 -15.84 5.00
N THR A 136 -9.81 -15.50 3.88
CA THR A 136 -10.46 -15.07 2.63
C THR A 136 -10.37 -16.12 1.51
N GLY A 137 -10.00 -17.36 1.88
CA GLY A 137 -9.98 -18.52 1.00
C GLY A 137 -8.80 -18.55 0.02
N GLY A 138 -8.78 -19.53 -0.87
CA GLY A 138 -7.85 -19.55 -1.99
C GLY A 138 -6.37 -19.50 -1.58
N ILE A 139 -5.58 -18.70 -2.32
CA ILE A 139 -4.13 -18.59 -2.11
C ILE A 139 -3.78 -17.94 -0.77
N SER A 140 -4.53 -16.92 -0.33
CA SER A 140 -4.23 -16.20 0.92
C SER A 140 -4.15 -17.13 2.14
N ASP A 141 -4.93 -18.20 2.16
CA ASP A 141 -5.01 -19.11 3.33
C ASP A 141 -3.93 -20.21 3.31
N ILE A 142 -3.16 -20.32 2.22
CA ILE A 142 -2.09 -21.32 2.07
C ILE A 142 -0.72 -20.68 1.76
N VAL A 143 -0.60 -19.35 1.86
CA VAL A 143 0.66 -18.63 1.59
C VAL A 143 1.80 -19.18 2.44
N GLU A 144 1.57 -19.40 3.74
CA GLU A 144 2.60 -19.92 4.64
C GLU A 144 3.17 -21.26 4.13
N THR A 145 2.28 -22.22 3.80
CA THR A 145 2.68 -23.52 3.25
C THR A 145 3.42 -23.40 1.92
N ILE A 146 2.99 -22.50 1.03
CA ILE A 146 3.66 -22.25 -0.25
C ILE A 146 5.09 -21.76 0.00
N LEU A 147 5.27 -20.75 0.83
CA LEU A 147 6.57 -20.14 1.08
C LEU A 147 7.53 -21.08 1.81
N GLU A 148 7.04 -21.85 2.78
CA GLU A 148 7.79 -22.92 3.45
C GLU A 148 8.25 -24.01 2.47
N THR A 149 7.47 -24.27 1.42
CA THR A 149 7.82 -25.23 0.37
C THR A 149 8.90 -24.67 -0.56
N CYS A 150 8.84 -23.37 -0.89
CA CYS A 150 9.81 -22.73 -1.78
C CYS A 150 11.23 -22.65 -1.20
N LYS A 151 11.38 -22.48 0.12
CA LYS A 151 12.68 -22.43 0.83
C LYS A 151 13.72 -21.49 0.19
N LYS A 152 13.28 -20.33 -0.30
CA LYS A 152 14.14 -19.35 -0.96
C LYS A 152 14.32 -18.13 -0.07
N GLU A 153 15.57 -17.73 0.18
CA GLU A 153 15.84 -16.49 0.89
C GLU A 153 15.77 -15.31 -0.09
N THR A 154 14.67 -14.55 -0.04
CA THR A 154 14.44 -13.42 -0.97
C THR A 154 14.53 -12.05 -0.30
N GLY A 155 14.53 -12.02 1.04
CA GLY A 155 14.40 -10.77 1.82
C GLY A 155 12.97 -10.24 1.92
N ALA A 156 11.98 -10.94 1.34
CA ALA A 156 10.57 -10.59 1.51
C ALA A 156 10.17 -10.72 2.98
N ARG A 157 9.31 -9.80 3.43
CA ARG A 157 8.72 -9.82 4.77
C ARG A 157 7.23 -10.03 4.62
N VAL A 158 6.69 -11.03 5.33
CA VAL A 158 5.28 -11.41 5.20
C VAL A 158 4.58 -11.27 6.54
N LEU A 159 3.47 -10.53 6.57
CA LEU A 159 2.59 -10.36 7.71
C LEU A 159 1.24 -10.99 7.41
N TYR A 160 0.59 -11.54 8.43
CA TYR A 160 -0.68 -12.24 8.31
C TYR A 160 -1.67 -11.64 9.31
N SER A 161 -2.89 -11.39 8.88
CA SER A 161 -3.99 -10.99 9.76
C SER A 161 -5.33 -11.32 9.11
N ASP A 162 -6.34 -11.64 9.92
CA ASP A 162 -7.73 -11.76 9.46
C ASP A 162 -8.50 -10.43 9.60
N ASN A 163 -7.86 -9.37 10.08
CA ASN A 163 -8.47 -8.07 10.28
C ASN A 163 -7.85 -7.03 9.34
N PRO A 164 -8.62 -6.44 8.39
CA PRO A 164 -8.07 -5.48 7.43
C PRO A 164 -7.41 -4.26 8.07
N GLN A 165 -8.03 -3.68 9.11
CA GLN A 165 -7.51 -2.52 9.82
C GLN A 165 -6.18 -2.82 10.52
N GLN A 166 -6.12 -3.95 11.24
CA GLN A 166 -4.90 -4.37 11.90
C GLN A 166 -3.78 -4.62 10.88
N LEU A 167 -4.09 -5.33 9.79
CA LEU A 167 -3.14 -5.63 8.73
C LEU A 167 -2.50 -4.35 8.16
N ILE A 168 -3.33 -3.37 7.77
CA ILE A 168 -2.82 -2.10 7.22
C ILE A 168 -1.98 -1.34 8.24
N ARG A 169 -2.44 -1.27 9.50
CA ARG A 169 -1.70 -0.61 10.58
C ARG A 169 -0.30 -1.20 10.77
N GLU A 170 -0.20 -2.53 10.88
CA GLU A 170 1.07 -3.23 11.09
C GLU A 170 1.98 -3.14 9.88
N LEU A 171 1.43 -3.26 8.65
CA LEU A 171 2.21 -3.08 7.43
C LEU A 171 2.81 -1.67 7.34
N LEU A 172 2.04 -0.64 7.68
CA LEU A 172 2.53 0.74 7.70
C LEU A 172 3.56 0.96 8.80
N GLU A 173 3.38 0.35 9.97
CA GLU A 173 4.36 0.41 11.04
C GLU A 173 5.68 -0.22 10.60
N VAL A 174 5.67 -1.48 10.16
CA VAL A 174 6.84 -2.18 9.61
C VAL A 174 7.46 -1.40 8.46
N TYR A 175 6.64 -0.81 7.58
CA TYR A 175 7.15 0.00 6.49
C TYR A 175 7.97 1.21 7.00
N ARG A 176 7.47 1.88 8.04
CA ARG A 176 8.08 3.08 8.60
C ARG A 176 9.29 2.80 9.50
N THR A 177 9.31 1.66 10.19
CA THR A 177 10.34 1.34 11.20
C THR A 177 11.44 0.42 10.68
N GLU A 178 11.10 -0.55 9.85
CA GLU A 178 11.99 -1.66 9.45
C GLU A 178 12.27 -1.67 7.95
N HIS A 179 11.27 -1.31 7.13
CA HIS A 179 11.34 -1.47 5.68
C HIS A 179 11.83 -0.19 4.98
N PHE A 180 13.14 0.06 5.06
CA PHE A 180 13.85 0.96 4.14
C PHE A 180 15.21 0.41 3.69
N ARG A 181 15.59 -0.82 4.08
CA ARG A 181 16.94 -1.31 3.79
C ARG A 181 17.13 -2.00 2.44
N ARG A 182 16.08 -2.53 1.77
CA ARG A 182 16.19 -3.16 0.43
C ARG A 182 14.84 -3.14 -0.31
N PRO A 183 14.43 -2.03 -0.97
CA PRO A 183 13.15 -1.95 -1.68
C PRO A 183 13.05 -2.85 -2.94
N SER A 184 14.14 -3.54 -3.26
CA SER A 184 14.25 -4.56 -4.30
C SER A 184 15.58 -5.28 -4.12
N VAL A 185 15.68 -6.55 -4.53
CA VAL A 185 16.97 -7.25 -4.71
C VAL A 185 17.96 -6.50 -5.63
N PHE A 186 17.49 -5.47 -6.35
CA PHE A 186 18.29 -4.61 -7.22
C PHE A 186 18.77 -3.28 -6.59
N CYS A 187 18.34 -2.95 -5.37
CA CYS A 187 18.79 -1.74 -4.70
C CYS A 187 20.07 -2.03 -3.90
N ARG A 188 21.19 -1.50 -4.41
CA ARG A 188 22.51 -1.59 -3.77
C ARG A 188 22.49 -0.97 -2.37
N GLY A 189 23.09 -1.69 -1.43
CA GLY A 189 23.68 -1.16 -0.22
C GLY A 189 24.64 -2.22 0.29
N ASN A 190 25.93 -2.06 -0.02
CA ASN A 190 27.02 -2.85 0.57
C ASN A 190 26.81 -2.95 2.08
N ASP A 191 27.17 -4.08 2.69
CA ASP A 191 27.16 -4.29 4.15
C ASP A 191 28.11 -3.33 4.93
N ASN A 192 28.70 -2.34 4.24
CA ASN A 192 29.68 -1.36 4.72
C ASN A 192 29.28 0.12 4.47
N GLU A 193 28.04 0.43 4.08
CA GLU A 193 27.61 1.84 4.14
C GLU A 193 27.36 2.24 5.60
N PRO A 194 27.93 3.38 6.06
CA PRO A 194 27.69 3.86 7.41
C PRO A 194 26.18 4.02 7.58
N MET A 195 25.67 3.49 8.70
CA MET A 195 24.31 3.76 9.15
C MET A 195 24.07 5.26 8.97
N LEU A 196 23.09 5.64 8.15
CA LEU A 196 22.62 7.03 8.13
C LEU A 196 22.30 7.38 9.58
N GLU A 197 23.17 8.19 10.18
CA GLU A 197 22.88 8.83 11.45
C GLU A 197 21.48 9.42 11.31
N GLN A 198 20.63 9.11 12.29
CA GLN A 198 19.28 9.68 12.36
C GLN A 198 19.43 11.19 12.19
N ALA A 199 19.03 11.71 11.03
CA ALA A 199 19.20 13.12 10.75
C ALA A 199 18.45 13.90 11.84
N GLU A 200 19.19 14.68 12.63
CA GLU A 200 18.64 15.51 13.71
C GLU A 200 17.49 16.35 13.15
N GLY A 201 16.28 16.08 13.63
CA GLY A 201 15.05 16.65 13.12
C GLY A 201 13.98 16.77 14.19
N LYS A 202 13.01 17.64 13.94
CA LYS A 202 11.82 17.80 14.80
C LYS A 202 10.61 17.21 14.09
N ARG A 203 9.74 16.53 14.83
CA ARG A 203 8.48 15.99 14.27
C ARG A 203 7.48 17.10 13.99
N ASP A 204 6.87 17.02 12.81
CA ASP A 204 5.70 17.83 12.46
C ASP A 204 4.49 17.35 13.30
N PRO A 205 3.86 18.23 14.10
CA PRO A 205 2.78 17.84 15.01
C PRO A 205 1.46 17.48 14.30
N VAL A 206 1.32 17.77 13.01
CA VAL A 206 0.10 17.49 12.24
C VAL A 206 0.14 16.11 11.61
N CYS A 207 1.28 15.74 11.00
CA CYS A 207 1.40 14.48 10.25
C CYS A 207 2.40 13.48 10.85
N GLY A 208 3.20 13.87 11.84
CA GLY A 208 4.23 13.02 12.46
C GLY A 208 5.52 12.90 11.66
N MET A 209 5.64 13.55 10.50
CA MET A 209 6.83 13.49 9.65
C MET A 209 8.05 14.10 10.36
N ASN A 210 9.20 13.42 10.32
CA ASN A 210 10.46 13.99 10.82
C ASN A 210 10.97 15.05 9.84
N VAL A 211 11.09 16.30 10.29
CA VAL A 211 11.57 17.42 9.50
C VAL A 211 13.04 17.68 9.84
N PRO A 212 13.98 17.45 8.90
CA PRO A 212 15.40 17.67 9.15
C PRO A 212 15.70 19.12 9.51
N SER A 213 16.70 19.31 10.36
CA SER A 213 17.18 20.65 10.73
C SER A 213 17.50 21.50 9.50
N GLY A 214 16.84 22.66 9.39
CA GLY A 214 17.01 23.59 8.27
C GLY A 214 16.13 23.33 7.03
N LYS A 215 15.36 22.23 6.98
CA LYS A 215 14.49 21.89 5.84
C LYS A 215 12.99 22.07 6.08
N ALA A 216 12.62 22.77 7.15
CA ALA A 216 11.22 23.06 7.44
C ALA A 216 10.60 23.96 6.35
N ALA A 217 9.48 23.53 5.78
CA ALA A 217 8.70 24.33 4.84
C ALA A 217 8.05 25.53 5.53
N ALA A 218 7.72 25.39 6.82
CA ALA A 218 7.24 26.47 7.66
C ALA A 218 7.64 26.26 9.13
N ARG A 219 7.60 27.34 9.91
CA ARG A 219 7.82 27.33 11.36
C ARG A 219 6.73 28.14 12.06
N ARG A 220 6.34 27.73 13.27
CA ARG A 220 5.42 28.46 14.15
C ARG A 220 5.95 28.43 15.57
N ARG A 221 5.74 29.52 16.30
CA ARG A 221 6.06 29.62 17.72
C ARG A 221 4.78 29.75 18.52
N ARG A 222 4.56 28.88 19.50
CA ARG A 222 3.42 28.97 20.44
C ARG A 222 3.81 28.44 21.81
N GLY A 223 3.37 29.11 22.88
CA GLY A 223 3.62 28.66 24.25
C GLY A 223 5.10 28.62 24.66
N GLY A 224 5.99 29.27 23.91
CA GLY A 224 7.45 29.19 24.11
C GLY A 224 8.14 28.12 23.27
N ASP A 225 7.39 27.23 22.63
CA ASP A 225 7.91 26.14 21.81
C ASP A 225 7.93 26.51 20.31
N ASP A 226 8.96 26.03 19.61
CA ASP A 226 9.13 26.17 18.15
C ASP A 226 8.76 24.86 17.44
N TYR A 227 7.70 24.94 16.62
CA TYR A 227 7.17 23.87 15.77
C TYR A 227 7.63 24.03 14.33
N VAL A 228 7.91 22.91 13.68
CA VAL A 228 8.34 22.84 12.27
C VAL A 228 7.35 22.02 11.47
N PHE A 229 7.18 22.38 10.20
CA PHE A 229 6.21 21.72 9.33
C PHE A 229 6.85 21.22 8.04
N CYS A 230 6.45 20.03 7.61
CA CYS A 230 6.91 19.41 6.37
C CYS A 230 6.34 20.10 5.11
N SER A 231 5.22 20.82 5.27
CA SER A 231 4.52 21.52 4.21
C SER A 231 3.78 22.75 4.73
N LEU A 232 3.41 23.66 3.83
CA LEU A 232 2.55 24.80 4.16
C LEU A 232 1.17 24.35 4.63
N SER A 233 0.62 23.29 4.03
CA SER A 233 -0.69 22.75 4.42
C SER A 233 -0.70 22.23 5.86
N CYS A 234 0.37 21.59 6.33
CA CYS A 234 0.48 21.20 7.74
C CYS A 234 0.54 22.43 8.66
N ALA A 235 1.25 23.48 8.26
CA ALA A 235 1.26 24.73 9.04
C ALA A 235 -0.12 25.41 9.09
N GLU A 236 -0.85 25.43 7.98
CA GLU A 236 -2.21 26.00 7.91
C GLU A 236 -3.19 25.24 8.80
N LYS A 237 -3.20 23.90 8.74
CA LYS A 237 -4.01 23.06 9.63
C LYS A 237 -3.68 23.30 11.10
N PHE A 238 -2.39 23.44 11.42
CA PHE A 238 -1.95 23.78 12.77
C PHE A 238 -2.41 25.17 13.20
N ASP A 239 -2.42 26.15 12.29
CA ASP A 239 -2.90 27.50 12.58
C ASP A 239 -4.41 27.54 12.85
N GLU A 240 -5.19 26.70 12.16
CA GLU A 240 -6.65 26.57 12.32
C GLU A 240 -7.05 25.87 13.63
N GLN A 241 -6.37 24.78 14.00
CA GLN A 241 -6.72 23.96 15.17
C GLN A 241 -5.50 23.60 16.03
N PRO A 242 -4.76 24.57 16.59
CA PRO A 242 -3.47 24.31 17.24
C PRO A 242 -3.60 23.41 18.47
N THR A 243 -4.64 23.61 19.31
CA THR A 243 -4.84 22.82 20.54
C THR A 243 -4.97 21.32 20.25
N ARG A 244 -5.67 20.95 19.17
CA ARG A 244 -5.85 19.55 18.74
C ARG A 244 -4.53 18.82 18.54
N TYR A 245 -3.56 19.47 17.89
CA TYR A 245 -2.27 18.87 17.56
C TYR A 245 -1.27 18.94 18.73
N LEU A 246 -1.47 19.88 19.66
CA LEU A 246 -0.65 20.01 20.86
C LEU A 246 -1.04 19.03 21.96
N GLU A 247 -2.31 18.63 22.03
CA GLU A 247 -2.78 17.57 22.94
C GLU A 247 -2.33 16.18 22.48
N ALA A 248 -2.36 15.92 21.17
CA ALA A 248 -1.93 14.65 20.58
C ALA A 248 -0.41 14.40 20.71
N ALA A 249 0.42 15.46 20.77
CA ALA A 249 1.87 15.35 20.88
C ALA A 249 2.40 15.13 22.32
N ARG A 250 1.50 15.12 23.33
CA ARG A 250 1.83 14.96 24.76
C ARG A 250 1.56 13.56 25.32
N GLN A 251 1.08 12.62 24.51
CA GLN A 251 0.91 11.20 24.85
C GLN A 251 2.00 10.37 24.17
#